data_AF-A0A0D7EI65-F1
#
_entry.id   AF-A0A0D7EI65-F1
#
_cell.length_a   1.000
_cell.length_b   1.000
_cell.length_c   1.000
_cell.angle_alpha   90.00
_cell.angle_beta   90.00
_cell.angle_gamma   90.00
#
_symmetry.space_group_name_H-M   'P 1'
#
loop_
_entity.id
_entity.type
_entity.pdbx_description
1 polymer ?
#
loop_
_entity_poly.entity_id
_entity_poly.type
_entity_poly.pdbx_seq_one_letter_code
_entity_poly.pdbx_strand_id
1 'polypeptide(L)'
;MADAELDVIIRQLAKQQHKTLMAAAKARRDRALGLAAKAKDAAAKQRFKQIAAATMEQGSAAAKRLQISADNAADSYARALRKAAEAPAAKPLAPAKKSAEKPAAEKPAKKIPANKIPTGKKPATKKAAAP
;
A
#
# COMPACT_ATOMS: atom_id res chain seq x y z
N MET A 1 33.79 -15.69 2.50
CA MET A 1 32.76 -15.14 1.59
C MET A 1 31.58 -14.83 2.48
N ALA A 2 31.38 -13.57 2.87
CA ALA A 2 30.16 -13.22 3.59
C ALA A 2 29.01 -13.31 2.59
N ASP A 3 28.07 -14.22 2.83
CA ASP A 3 26.73 -14.13 2.27
C ASP A 3 26.29 -12.67 2.31
N ALA A 4 25.75 -12.15 1.20
CA ALA A 4 25.43 -10.73 1.10
C ALA A 4 24.59 -10.30 2.30
N GLU A 5 25.08 -9.32 3.08
CA GLU A 5 24.33 -8.73 4.19
C GLU A 5 22.95 -8.28 3.69
N LEU A 6 21.92 -8.41 4.52
CA LEU A 6 20.53 -8.22 4.07
C LEU A 6 20.29 -6.83 3.46
N ASP A 7 21.03 -5.79 3.85
CA ASP A 7 20.94 -4.46 3.24
C ASP A 7 21.39 -4.45 1.76
N VAL A 8 22.42 -5.22 1.42
CA VAL A 8 22.88 -5.39 0.03
C VAL A 8 21.83 -6.13 -0.79
N ILE A 9 21.21 -7.17 -0.21
CA ILE A 9 20.12 -7.93 -0.84
C ILE A 9 18.92 -7.01 -1.11
N ILE A 10 18.54 -6.17 -0.15
CA ILE A 10 17.43 -5.21 -0.31
C ILE A 10 17.69 -4.27 -1.50
N ARG A 11 18.89 -3.71 -1.61
CA ARG A 11 19.25 -2.82 -2.74
C ARG A 11 19.29 -3.56 -4.07
N GLN A 12 19.78 -4.80 -4.10
CA GLN A 12 19.81 -5.62 -5.31
C GLN A 12 18.40 -5.98 -5.79
N LEU A 13 17.52 -6.40 -4.88
CA LEU A 13 16.12 -6.70 -5.18
C LEU A 13 15.41 -5.47 -5.76
N ALA A 14 15.62 -4.30 -5.17
CA ALA A 14 15.03 -3.06 -5.66
C ALA A 14 15.49 -2.73 -7.09
N LYS A 15 16.77 -2.95 -7.41
CA LYS A 15 17.29 -2.78 -8.78
C LYS A 15 16.65 -3.75 -9.77
N GLN A 16 16.44 -5.00 -9.37
CA GLN A 16 15.74 -5.99 -10.20
C GLN A 16 14.28 -5.57 -10.43
N GLN A 17 13.56 -5.20 -9.38
CA GLN A 17 12.18 -4.73 -9.47
C GLN A 17 12.06 -3.44 -10.30
N HIS A 18 13.01 -2.51 -10.19
CA HIS A 18 13.07 -1.30 -11.01
C HIS A 18 13.13 -1.65 -12.50
N LYS A 19 13.99 -2.60 -12.89
CA LYS A 19 14.08 -3.06 -14.28
C LYS A 19 12.76 -3.66 -14.77
N THR A 20 12.17 -4.54 -13.98
CA THR A 20 10.88 -5.19 -14.31
C THR A 20 9.75 -4.17 -14.45
N LEU A 21 9.65 -3.22 -13.51
CA LEU A 21 8.62 -2.18 -13.55
C LEU A 21 8.81 -1.24 -14.74
N MET A 22 10.04 -0.82 -15.04
CA MET A 22 10.33 0.01 -16.19
C MET A 22 10.09 -0.72 -17.52
N ALA A 23 10.35 -2.03 -17.60
CA ALA A 23 10.03 -2.83 -18.78
C ALA A 23 8.51 -2.90 -19.00
N ALA A 24 7.74 -3.15 -17.94
CA ALA A 24 6.27 -3.15 -18.00
C ALA A 24 5.70 -1.76 -18.38
N ALA A 25 6.27 -0.69 -17.84
CA ALA A 25 5.87 0.69 -18.18
C ALA A 25 6.12 1.00 -19.67
N LYS A 26 7.29 0.61 -20.21
CA LYS A 26 7.59 0.73 -21.64
C LYS A 26 6.61 -0.06 -22.50
N ALA A 27 6.37 -1.33 -22.18
CA ALA A 27 5.41 -2.15 -22.93
C ALA A 27 4.00 -1.54 -22.96
N ARG A 28 3.54 -0.96 -21.85
CA ARG A 28 2.25 -0.25 -21.79
C ARG A 28 2.25 1.03 -22.61
N ARG A 29 3.35 1.81 -22.57
CA ARG A 29 3.53 3.00 -23.41
C ARG A 29 3.47 2.63 -24.89
N ASP A 30 4.21 1.61 -25.30
CA ASP A 30 4.29 1.19 -26.71
C ASP A 30 2.94 0.67 -27.21
N ARG A 31 2.19 -0.04 -26.37
CA ARG A 31 0.80 -0.42 -26.66
C ARG A 31 -0.08 0.81 -26.91
N ALA A 32 0.01 1.83 -26.05
CA ALA A 32 -0.77 3.06 -26.21
C ALA A 32 -0.36 3.82 -27.49
N LEU A 33 0.93 3.89 -27.81
CA LEU A 33 1.41 4.48 -29.06
C LEU A 33 0.95 3.69 -30.29
N GLY A 34 0.91 2.35 -30.22
CA GLY A 34 0.35 1.51 -31.27
C GLY A 34 -1.14 1.74 -31.51
N LEU A 35 -1.91 2.01 -30.45
CA LEU A 35 -3.31 2.44 -30.56
C LEU A 35 -3.44 3.84 -31.17
N ALA A 36 -2.55 4.76 -30.80
CA ALA A 36 -2.50 6.10 -31.39
C ALA A 36 -2.22 6.04 -32.90
N ALA A 37 -1.31 5.17 -33.33
CA ALA A 37 -0.98 5.01 -34.75
C ALA A 37 -2.16 4.48 -35.59
N LYS A 38 -3.01 3.64 -34.99
CA LYS A 38 -4.20 3.04 -35.64
C LYS A 38 -5.44 3.93 -35.57
N ALA A 39 -5.46 4.92 -34.69
CA ALA A 39 -6.60 5.80 -34.50
C ALA A 39 -6.82 6.66 -35.76
N LYS A 40 -8.07 6.77 -36.22
CA LYS A 40 -8.45 7.64 -37.33
C LYS A 40 -8.72 9.07 -36.87
N ASP A 41 -9.34 9.19 -35.70
CA ASP A 41 -9.72 10.47 -35.08
C ASP A 41 -8.54 11.18 -34.38
N ALA A 42 -8.48 12.50 -34.52
CA ALA A 42 -7.41 13.33 -33.95
C ALA A 42 -7.45 13.39 -32.42
N ALA A 43 -8.65 13.45 -31.82
CA ALA A 43 -8.78 13.46 -30.36
C ALA A 43 -8.38 12.10 -29.77
N ALA A 44 -8.74 10.99 -30.41
CA ALA A 44 -8.30 9.65 -30.02
C ALA A 44 -6.77 9.51 -30.09
N LYS A 45 -6.13 10.00 -31.17
CA LYS A 45 -4.65 10.04 -31.27
C LYS A 45 -4.03 10.79 -30.10
N GLN A 46 -4.54 11.98 -29.77
CA GLN A 46 -4.01 12.78 -28.67
C GLN A 46 -4.21 12.09 -27.32
N ARG A 47 -5.39 11.52 -27.05
CA ARG A 47 -5.65 10.77 -25.81
C ARG A 47 -4.69 9.60 -25.64
N PHE A 48 -4.46 8.79 -26.67
CA PHE A 48 -3.52 7.68 -26.58
C PHE A 48 -2.07 8.13 -26.38
N LYS A 49 -1.66 9.25 -26.99
CA LYS A 49 -0.34 9.87 -26.72
C LYS A 49 -0.22 10.36 -25.28
N GLN A 50 -1.26 10.97 -24.73
CA GLN A 50 -1.30 11.39 -23.32
C GLN A 50 -1.22 10.18 -22.38
N ILE A 51 -1.95 9.11 -22.66
CA ILE A 51 -1.87 7.85 -21.89
C ILE A 51 -0.43 7.29 -21.92
N ALA A 52 0.21 7.30 -23.09
CA ALA A 52 1.59 6.85 -23.23
C ALA A 52 2.56 7.69 -22.38
N ALA A 53 2.42 9.02 -22.40
CA ALA A 53 3.23 9.94 -21.60
C ALA A 53 3.01 9.73 -20.10
N ALA A 54 1.75 9.73 -19.66
CA ALA A 54 1.37 9.52 -18.26
C ALA A 54 1.87 8.17 -17.73
N THR A 55 1.81 7.11 -18.55
CA THR A 55 2.31 5.78 -18.17
C THR A 55 3.81 5.81 -17.87
N MET A 56 4.61 6.48 -18.71
CA MET A 56 6.05 6.58 -18.50
C MET A 56 6.38 7.46 -17.29
N GLU A 57 5.68 8.57 -17.12
CA GLU A 57 5.87 9.47 -15.97
C GLU A 57 5.55 8.75 -14.66
N GLN A 58 4.34 8.19 -14.53
CA GLN A 58 3.89 7.42 -13.37
C GLN A 58 4.79 6.20 -13.12
N GLY A 59 5.18 5.49 -14.17
CA GLY A 59 6.09 4.34 -14.07
C GLY A 59 7.45 4.75 -13.52
N SER A 60 8.05 5.82 -14.04
CA SER A 60 9.34 6.32 -13.56
C SER A 60 9.28 6.85 -12.13
N ALA A 61 8.18 7.52 -11.77
CA ALA A 61 7.95 8.01 -10.42
C ALA A 61 7.78 6.85 -9.43
N ALA A 62 7.00 5.83 -9.79
CA ALA A 62 6.86 4.62 -8.99
C ALA A 62 8.19 3.89 -8.81
N ALA A 63 8.99 3.77 -9.88
CA ALA A 63 10.32 3.14 -9.83
C ALA A 63 11.29 3.88 -8.89
N LYS A 64 11.28 5.22 -8.92
CA LYS A 64 12.08 6.06 -8.01
C LYS A 64 11.62 5.92 -6.55
N ARG A 65 10.32 5.95 -6.31
CA ARG A 65 9.75 5.74 -4.96
C ARG A 65 10.14 4.39 -4.40
N LEU A 66 10.08 3.33 -5.22
CA LEU A 66 10.50 1.98 -4.81
C LEU A 66 11.97 1.94 -4.42
N GLN A 67 12.85 2.59 -5.19
CA GLN A 67 14.28 2.67 -4.88
C GLN A 67 14.52 3.40 -3.55
N ILE A 68 13.89 4.57 -3.35
CA ILE A 68 14.01 5.33 -2.10
C ILE A 68 13.54 4.49 -0.90
N SER A 69 12.41 3.79 -1.02
CA SER A 69 11.90 2.91 0.04
C SER A 69 12.88 1.78 0.35
N ALA A 70 13.52 1.20 -0.67
CA ALA A 70 14.51 0.15 -0.47
C ALA A 70 15.78 0.67 0.20
N ASP A 71 16.27 1.85 -0.19
CA ASP A 71 17.44 2.46 0.44
C ASP A 71 17.14 2.79 1.92
N ASN A 72 15.96 3.34 2.22
CA ASN A 72 15.54 3.60 3.59
C ASN A 72 15.42 2.30 4.43
N ALA A 73 14.89 1.23 3.85
CA ALA A 73 14.79 -0.07 4.51
C ALA A 73 16.18 -0.67 4.79
N ALA A 74 17.08 -0.60 3.81
CA ALA A 74 18.47 -1.06 3.95
C ALA A 74 19.22 -0.27 5.04
N ASP A 75 19.10 1.06 5.04
CA ASP A 75 19.75 1.93 6.02
C ASP A 75 19.17 1.72 7.43
N SER A 76 17.86 1.51 7.55
CA SER A 76 17.20 1.20 8.82
C SER A 76 17.67 -0.13 9.40
N TYR A 77 17.84 -1.14 8.54
CA TYR A 77 18.38 -2.45 8.94
C TYR A 77 19.85 -2.34 9.41
N ALA A 78 20.71 -1.71 8.61
CA ALA A 78 22.11 -1.50 8.98
C ALA A 78 22.25 -0.70 10.28
N ARG A 79 21.39 0.30 10.50
CA ARG A 79 21.34 1.05 11.76
C ARG A 79 20.90 0.17 12.94
N ALA A 80 19.90 -0.68 12.75
CA ALA A 80 19.43 -1.60 13.79
C ALA A 80 20.54 -2.57 14.22
N LEU A 81 21.31 -3.11 13.26
CA LEU A 81 22.45 -3.97 13.55
C LEU A 81 23.58 -3.24 14.28
N ARG A 82 23.93 -2.01 13.87
CA ARG A 82 24.92 -1.21 14.61
C ARG A 82 24.48 -0.95 16.04
N LYS A 83 23.22 -0.57 16.26
CA LYS A 83 22.66 -0.39 17.60
C LYS A 83 22.67 -1.68 18.42
N ALA A 84 22.40 -2.83 17.80
CA ALA A 84 22.44 -4.12 18.48
C ALA A 84 23.89 -4.53 18.84
N ALA A 85 24.86 -4.21 17.99
CA ALA A 85 26.28 -4.47 18.23
C ALA A 85 26.91 -3.52 19.27
N GLU A 86 26.46 -2.27 19.32
CA GLU A 86 26.90 -1.25 20.28
C GLU A 86 26.17 -1.33 21.63
N ALA A 87 25.08 -2.10 21.74
CA ALA A 87 24.39 -2.30 23.01
C ALA A 87 25.27 -3.14 23.94
N PRO A 88 25.84 -2.58 25.04
CA PRO A 88 26.53 -3.41 26.03
C PRO A 88 25.48 -4.34 26.63
N ALA A 89 25.62 -5.66 26.47
CA ALA A 89 24.70 -6.72 26.93
C ALA A 89 23.60 -6.21 27.90
N ALA A 90 22.56 -5.59 27.34
CA ALA A 90 21.68 -4.75 28.14
C ALA A 90 20.58 -5.63 28.71
N LYS A 91 20.62 -5.74 30.04
CA LYS A 91 19.62 -6.17 31.03
C LYS A 91 18.23 -6.48 30.45
N PRO A 92 17.61 -7.60 30.87
CA PRO A 92 16.36 -8.08 30.31
C PRO A 92 15.29 -6.98 30.31
N LEU A 93 14.63 -6.81 29.16
CA LEU A 93 13.46 -5.97 28.99
C LEU A 93 12.47 -6.30 30.12
N ALA A 94 12.33 -5.39 31.08
CA ALA A 94 11.36 -5.54 32.15
C ALA A 94 9.96 -5.73 31.53
N PRO A 95 9.17 -6.72 31.98
CA PRO A 95 7.89 -7.02 31.37
C PRO A 95 6.99 -5.78 31.46
N ALA A 96 6.36 -5.46 30.33
CA ALA A 96 5.36 -4.40 30.22
C ALA A 96 4.38 -4.52 31.39
N LYS A 97 4.39 -3.52 32.26
CA LYS A 97 3.50 -3.46 33.42
C LYS A 97 2.06 -3.56 32.93
N LYS A 98 1.37 -4.60 33.40
CA LYS A 98 -0.08 -4.74 33.39
C LYS A 98 -0.72 -3.43 33.85
N SER A 99 -1.36 -2.70 32.94
CA SER A 99 -2.47 -1.81 33.30
C SER A 99 -3.72 -2.68 33.42
N ALA A 100 -3.85 -3.33 34.57
CA ALA A 100 -5.12 -3.86 35.03
C ALA A 100 -5.93 -2.68 35.56
N GLU A 101 -6.70 -2.05 34.69
CA GLU A 101 -7.73 -1.12 35.12
C GLU A 101 -8.89 -1.92 35.71
N LYS A 102 -9.17 -1.64 36.97
CA LYS A 102 -10.16 -2.29 37.83
C LYS A 102 -11.50 -1.57 37.63
N PRO A 103 -12.60 -2.27 37.37
CA PRO A 103 -13.91 -1.79 37.83
C PRO A 103 -14.37 -2.65 39.00
N ALA A 104 -14.55 -1.99 40.15
CA ALA A 104 -15.26 -2.53 41.28
C ALA A 104 -16.73 -2.81 40.90
N ALA A 105 -17.27 -3.84 41.53
CA ALA A 105 -18.56 -4.46 41.27
C ALA A 105 -19.76 -3.61 41.73
N GLU A 106 -20.84 -3.65 40.96
CA GLU A 106 -22.20 -3.75 41.53
C GLU A 106 -23.16 -4.44 40.54
N LYS A 107 -23.94 -5.39 41.06
CA LYS A 107 -25.03 -6.18 40.44
C LYS A 107 -26.09 -6.36 41.56
N PRO A 108 -27.38 -6.70 41.33
CA PRO A 108 -28.11 -6.93 40.07
C PRO A 108 -29.62 -6.48 40.02
N ALA A 109 -30.21 -6.62 38.81
CA ALA A 109 -31.54 -7.20 38.49
C ALA A 109 -32.77 -6.31 38.11
N LYS A 110 -33.45 -6.81 37.05
CA LYS A 110 -34.85 -6.62 36.56
C LYS A 110 -35.10 -5.38 35.64
N LYS A 111 -35.56 -5.47 34.37
CA LYS A 111 -36.37 -6.45 33.59
C LYS A 111 -36.08 -6.33 32.06
N ILE A 112 -36.21 -7.45 31.35
CA ILE A 112 -36.29 -7.67 29.88
C ILE A 112 -37.78 -7.49 29.47
N PRO A 113 -38.21 -7.00 28.26
CA PRO A 113 -38.04 -7.66 26.94
C PRO A 113 -37.73 -6.72 25.75
N ALA A 114 -36.76 -7.06 24.88
CA ALA A 114 -36.87 -8.00 23.75
C ALA A 114 -37.90 -7.57 22.68
N ASN A 115 -37.50 -6.72 21.72
CA ASN A 115 -37.74 -7.00 20.30
C ASN A 115 -37.05 -6.00 19.34
N LYS A 116 -36.46 -6.57 18.29
CA LYS A 116 -36.26 -6.03 16.93
C LYS A 116 -35.27 -4.89 16.70
N ILE A 117 -34.05 -5.29 16.35
CA ILE A 117 -33.31 -4.66 15.23
C ILE A 117 -33.88 -5.27 13.93
N PRO A 118 -34.25 -4.43 12.95
CA PRO A 118 -33.70 -4.62 11.60
C PRO A 118 -33.19 -3.28 11.05
N THR A 119 -31.91 -3.16 10.72
CA THR A 119 -31.38 -3.27 9.34
C THR A 119 -32.22 -2.55 8.28
N GLY A 120 -31.58 -1.60 7.58
CA GLY A 120 -32.01 -1.17 6.24
C GLY A 120 -32.54 0.25 6.16
N LYS A 121 -31.63 1.23 6.11
CA LYS A 121 -31.97 2.54 5.53
C LYS A 121 -31.96 2.43 4.01
N LYS A 122 -32.99 3.05 3.40
CA LYS A 122 -33.34 3.24 1.96
C LYS A 122 -34.21 2.13 1.35
N PRO A 123 -35.19 2.43 0.44
CA PRO A 123 -35.58 3.72 -0.15
C PRO A 123 -37.11 3.98 -0.16
N ALA A 124 -37.54 5.21 -0.51
CA ALA A 124 -38.92 5.48 -0.95
C ALA A 124 -38.91 6.13 -2.34
N THR A 125 -39.00 5.30 -3.37
CA THR A 125 -39.47 5.67 -4.71
C THR A 125 -40.85 5.02 -4.88
N LYS A 126 -41.92 5.81 -4.85
CA LYS A 126 -43.25 5.36 -5.30
C LYS A 126 -43.39 5.63 -6.80
N LYS A 127 -43.39 4.53 -7.57
CA LYS A 127 -44.12 4.32 -8.84
C LYS A 127 -45.65 4.35 -8.50
N ALA A 128 -46.65 4.64 -9.33
CA ALA A 128 -46.80 4.69 -10.78
C ALA A 128 -48.19 5.30 -11.14
N ALA A 129 -48.42 5.48 -12.46
CA ALA A 129 -49.69 5.33 -13.20
C ALA A 129 -50.46 6.59 -13.65
N ALA A 130 -50.74 6.58 -14.97
CA ALA A 130 -51.54 7.48 -15.80
C ALA A 130 -53.06 7.42 -15.46
N PRO A 131 -53.90 8.30 -16.02
CA PRO A 131 -54.35 8.18 -17.42
C PRO A 131 -53.93 9.34 -18.34
#